data_AF-H0H1U6-F1
#
_entry.id   AF-H0H1U6-F1
#
_cell.length_a   1.000
_cell.length_b   1.000
_cell.length_c   1.000
_cell.angle_alpha   90.00
_cell.angle_beta   90.00
_cell.angle_gamma   90.00
#
_symmetry.space_group_name_H-M   'P 1'
#
loop_
_entity.id
_entity.type
_entity.pdbx_description
1 polymer ?
#
loop_
_entity_poly.entity_id
_entity_poly.type
_entity_poly.pdbx_seq_one_letter_code
_entity_poly.pdbx_strand_id
1 'polypeptide(L)'
;MGTAPQAQELSNNYGGKGNEELLSGYGFVLEDNIFDSVALKIKLPLDVVSTILQMKPVLELPILSDYTTFAFENKCRGQQDDETTRSVTDYVDGVTYFINTQNERSLGPLLDLFTYLAKTEEETIHDLRARLEGIQMLRNALESKLNTIIEPPATDGSYAIDPYRLHCADVYSKSQRQILKKAVTRLRRLEKTMLSENKHRLLTMNKIIKNDPAFVETELPSLFSNEDDEEVVFESTYDLLILWILLKMRRRSFPTKYDWVKQQYANFENSAHVSDDSKTFHTQYFGKQDNVDLKHVDDAIQFVVANSFTRAFSTSAETILVRK
;
A
#
# COMPACT_ATOMS: atom_id res chain seq x y z
N MET A 1 43.88 -8.32 8.37
CA MET A 1 44.46 -8.32 7.02
C MET A 1 44.38 -9.73 6.48
N GLY A 2 43.75 -9.94 5.32
CA GLY A 2 43.71 -11.25 4.69
C GLY A 2 45.08 -11.62 4.12
N THR A 3 45.49 -12.88 4.26
CA THR A 3 46.68 -13.43 3.60
C THR A 3 46.23 -14.20 2.38
N ALA A 4 46.76 -13.89 1.20
CA ALA A 4 46.56 -14.71 0.01
C ALA A 4 47.79 -15.60 -0.23
N PRO A 5 47.61 -16.89 -0.56
CA PRO A 5 48.68 -17.77 -1.01
C PRO A 5 49.44 -17.22 -2.21
N GLN A 6 50.69 -17.66 -2.36
CA GLN A 6 51.50 -17.33 -3.53
C GLN A 6 50.78 -17.76 -4.83
N ALA A 7 50.81 -16.88 -5.84
CA ALA A 7 50.15 -17.06 -7.14
C ALA A 7 48.61 -17.05 -7.13
N GLN A 8 47.97 -16.55 -6.07
CA GLN A 8 46.54 -16.21 -6.10
C GLN A 8 46.31 -14.70 -6.28
N GLU A 9 45.15 -14.37 -6.84
CA GLU A 9 44.71 -12.98 -6.98
C GLU A 9 44.47 -12.34 -5.61
N LEU A 10 45.01 -11.14 -5.42
CA LEU A 10 44.75 -10.32 -4.25
C LEU A 10 43.50 -9.48 -4.51
N SER A 11 42.39 -9.86 -3.89
CA SER A 11 41.14 -9.10 -3.99
C SER A 11 41.05 -8.02 -2.91
N ASN A 12 40.48 -6.87 -3.26
CA ASN A 12 40.12 -5.81 -2.32
C ASN A 12 38.59 -5.75 -2.12
N ASN A 13 38.14 -5.24 -0.97
CA ASN A 13 36.72 -4.98 -0.71
C ASN A 13 36.36 -3.58 -1.23
N TYR A 14 35.39 -3.52 -2.14
CA TYR A 14 34.88 -2.26 -2.71
C TYR A 14 33.90 -1.51 -1.78
N GLY A 15 33.63 -2.05 -0.60
CA GLY A 15 32.66 -1.52 0.36
C GLY A 15 31.25 -2.09 0.13
N GLY A 16 30.29 -1.58 0.91
CA GLY A 16 28.88 -2.01 0.85
C GLY A 16 28.12 -1.45 -0.34
N LYS A 17 28.54 -1.78 -1.56
CA LYS A 17 27.96 -1.28 -2.82
C LYS A 17 26.90 -2.23 -3.39
N GLY A 18 25.76 -1.68 -3.78
CA GLY A 18 24.71 -2.42 -4.49
C GLY A 18 25.08 -2.69 -5.96
N ASN A 19 24.35 -3.59 -6.63
CA ASN A 19 24.67 -3.96 -8.01
C ASN A 19 24.44 -2.81 -9.00
N GLU A 20 23.52 -1.88 -8.72
CA GLU A 20 23.34 -0.64 -9.51
C GLU A 20 24.64 0.17 -9.60
N GLU A 21 25.28 0.38 -8.44
CA GLU A 21 26.51 1.16 -8.34
C GLU A 21 27.70 0.41 -8.95
N LEU A 22 27.81 -0.90 -8.71
CA LEU A 22 28.86 -1.74 -9.29
C LEU A 22 28.76 -1.77 -10.82
N LEU A 23 27.55 -1.90 -11.36
CA LEU A 23 27.34 -1.97 -12.80
C LEU A 23 27.65 -0.65 -13.48
N SER A 24 27.11 0.45 -12.93
CA SER A 24 27.24 1.79 -13.53
C SER A 24 28.64 2.39 -13.32
N GLY A 25 29.29 2.11 -12.18
CA GLY A 25 30.61 2.65 -11.84
C GLY A 25 31.79 1.79 -12.29
N TYR A 26 31.63 0.46 -12.31
CA TYR A 26 32.73 -0.49 -12.49
C TYR A 26 32.50 -1.51 -13.60
N GLY A 27 31.28 -1.59 -14.15
CA GLY A 27 30.97 -2.47 -15.28
C GLY A 27 30.80 -3.94 -14.91
N PHE A 28 30.63 -4.27 -13.63
CA PHE A 28 30.37 -5.64 -13.18
C PHE A 28 29.26 -5.69 -12.12
N VAL A 29 28.79 -6.88 -11.82
CA VAL A 29 27.80 -7.14 -10.77
C VAL A 29 28.26 -8.31 -9.91
N LEU A 30 27.68 -8.42 -8.72
CA LEU A 30 27.89 -9.56 -7.83
C LEU A 30 26.61 -10.40 -7.77
N GLU A 31 26.76 -11.70 -7.99
CA GLU A 31 25.71 -12.66 -7.67
C GLU A 31 25.45 -12.67 -6.16
N ASP A 32 24.19 -12.76 -5.75
CA ASP A 32 23.76 -12.77 -4.35
C ASP A 32 24.32 -11.61 -3.49
N ASN A 33 24.48 -10.42 -4.09
CA ASN A 33 24.98 -9.23 -3.40
C ASN A 33 24.08 -8.84 -2.21
N ILE A 34 24.62 -8.99 -0.99
CA ILE A 34 23.91 -8.68 0.26
C ILE A 34 23.63 -7.19 0.45
N PHE A 35 24.39 -6.32 -0.23
CA PHE A 35 24.21 -4.86 -0.18
C PHE A 35 23.30 -4.34 -1.29
N ASP A 36 22.75 -5.22 -2.13
CA ASP A 36 21.92 -4.80 -3.23
C ASP A 36 20.60 -4.19 -2.79
N SER A 37 20.13 -3.18 -3.52
CA SER A 37 18.93 -2.44 -3.15
C SER A 37 18.13 -2.02 -4.38
N VAL A 38 16.84 -1.79 -4.17
CA VAL A 38 15.95 -1.18 -5.15
C VAL A 38 15.64 0.22 -4.69
N ALA A 39 15.92 1.22 -5.53
CA ALA A 39 15.49 2.59 -5.29
C ALA A 39 14.01 2.77 -5.65
N LEU A 40 13.22 3.37 -4.76
CA LEU A 40 11.85 3.79 -4.99
C LEU A 40 11.74 5.30 -4.84
N LYS A 41 11.39 5.96 -5.93
CA LYS A 41 11.22 7.41 -5.95
C LYS A 41 9.73 7.74 -5.90
N ILE A 42 9.33 8.52 -4.90
CA ILE A 42 7.94 8.92 -4.67
C ILE A 42 7.87 10.44 -4.80
N LYS A 43 7.05 10.90 -5.74
CA LYS A 43 6.78 12.33 -5.92
C LYS A 43 5.52 12.69 -5.17
N LEU A 44 5.64 13.59 -4.21
CA LEU A 44 4.53 14.11 -3.41
C LEU A 44 4.27 15.57 -3.78
N PRO A 45 3.03 16.05 -3.68
CA PRO A 45 2.74 17.49 -3.70
C PRO A 45 3.55 18.22 -2.61
N LEU A 46 4.05 19.42 -2.93
CA LEU A 46 4.97 20.15 -2.04
C LEU A 46 4.31 20.62 -0.74
N ASP A 47 3.01 20.90 -0.79
CA ASP A 47 2.16 21.17 0.37
C ASP A 47 2.13 19.96 1.32
N VAL A 48 1.96 18.75 0.79
CA VAL A 48 2.01 17.51 1.57
C VAL A 48 3.39 17.31 2.21
N VAL A 49 4.48 17.56 1.47
CA VAL A 49 5.85 17.50 2.01
C VAL A 49 6.02 18.48 3.17
N SER A 50 5.54 19.72 3.01
CA SER A 50 5.66 20.74 4.05
C SER A 50 4.97 20.33 5.35
N THR A 51 3.78 19.70 5.25
CA THR A 51 3.04 19.17 6.39
C THR A 51 3.78 18.01 7.05
N ILE A 52 4.32 17.07 6.26
CA ILE A 52 5.08 15.92 6.79
C ILE A 52 6.34 16.38 7.53
N LEU A 53 7.06 17.39 7.02
CA LEU A 53 8.26 17.92 7.68
C LEU A 53 7.96 18.53 9.07
N GLN A 54 6.74 19.03 9.28
CA GLN A 54 6.29 19.53 10.59
C GLN A 54 5.92 18.40 11.56
N MET A 55 5.71 17.17 11.08
CA MET A 55 5.31 16.01 11.88
C MET A 55 6.48 15.15 12.38
N LYS A 56 7.72 15.64 12.29
CA LYS A 56 8.88 14.94 12.87
C LYS A 56 8.71 14.71 14.38
N PRO A 57 9.16 13.57 14.93
CA PRO A 57 9.91 12.48 14.30
C PRO A 57 9.03 11.34 13.75
N VAL A 58 7.71 11.54 13.62
CA VAL A 58 6.75 10.46 13.33
C VAL A 58 6.87 9.95 11.89
N LEU A 59 7.19 10.84 10.94
CA LEU A 59 7.42 10.52 9.54
C LEU A 59 8.81 10.96 9.12
N GLU A 60 9.56 10.05 8.50
CA GLU A 60 10.91 10.30 8.01
C GLU A 60 10.91 10.40 6.49
N LEU A 61 11.24 11.58 5.96
CA LEU A 61 11.52 11.79 4.53
C LEU A 61 13.05 11.81 4.33
N PRO A 62 13.65 10.74 3.78
CA PRO A 62 15.09 10.68 3.60
C PRO A 62 15.55 11.55 2.42
N ILE A 63 16.77 12.06 2.52
CA ILE A 63 17.54 12.69 1.44
C ILE A 63 18.70 11.78 1.02
N LEU A 64 19.33 12.06 -0.13
CA LEU A 64 20.40 11.21 -0.64
C LEU A 64 21.58 11.07 0.35
N SER A 65 21.89 12.13 1.10
CA SER A 65 22.96 12.09 2.10
C SER A 65 22.68 11.16 3.27
N ASP A 66 21.41 10.82 3.56
CA ASP A 66 21.06 9.82 4.57
C ASP A 66 21.52 8.40 4.16
N TYR A 67 21.82 8.19 2.87
CA TYR A 67 22.28 6.91 2.30
C TYR A 67 23.77 6.90 1.93
N THR A 68 24.45 8.05 2.03
CA THR A 68 25.88 8.15 1.71
C THR A 68 26.67 8.38 2.98
N THR A 69 27.68 7.57 3.25
CA THR A 69 28.68 7.86 4.27
C THR A 69 29.98 8.24 3.58
N PHE A 70 30.50 9.44 3.81
CA PHE A 70 31.82 9.77 3.29
C PHE A 70 32.88 8.98 4.07
N ALA A 71 33.82 8.34 3.38
CA ALA A 71 34.88 7.53 4.01
C ALA A 71 35.77 8.34 5.00
N PHE A 72 35.67 9.66 4.97
CA PHE A 72 36.41 10.60 5.82
C PHE A 72 35.49 11.48 6.69
N GLU A 73 34.21 11.12 6.84
CA GLU A 73 33.33 11.76 7.82
C GLU A 73 33.84 11.43 9.22
N ASN A 74 34.72 12.31 9.73
CA ASN A 74 35.03 12.41 11.14
C ASN A 74 33.75 12.90 11.83
N LYS A 75 32.86 11.98 12.20
CA LYS A 75 31.92 12.23 13.29
C LYS A 75 32.75 12.34 14.55
N CYS A 76 33.31 13.52 14.80
CA CYS A 76 33.83 13.91 16.09
C CYS A 76 32.68 13.70 17.08
N ARG A 77 32.78 12.64 17.89
CA ARG A 77 31.87 12.33 19.00
C ARG A 77 31.76 13.59 19.87
N GLY A 78 30.69 14.37 19.70
CA GLY A 78 30.46 15.57 20.52
C GLY A 78 29.83 16.76 19.82
N GLN A 79 29.76 16.82 18.49
CA GLN A 79 28.88 17.76 17.82
C GLN A 79 27.53 17.07 17.61
N GLN A 80 26.51 17.53 18.34
CA GLN A 80 25.12 17.31 17.94
C GLN A 80 25.06 17.67 16.46
N ASP A 81 24.72 16.71 15.60
CA ASP A 81 24.43 16.97 14.19
C ASP A 81 23.43 18.15 14.22
N ASP A 82 23.90 19.33 13.83
CA ASP A 82 23.05 20.49 13.55
C ASP A 82 22.02 19.93 12.58
N GLU A 83 20.76 19.80 13.02
CA GLU A 83 19.69 19.27 12.19
C GLU A 83 19.69 20.13 10.93
N THR A 84 20.24 19.60 9.84
CA THR A 84 20.14 20.21 8.52
C THR A 84 18.66 20.42 8.33
N THR A 85 18.24 21.69 8.37
CA THR A 85 16.84 22.05 8.48
C THR A 85 16.22 21.70 7.14
N ARG A 86 15.71 20.46 7.03
CA ARG A 86 15.23 19.89 5.78
C ARG A 86 14.16 20.82 5.22
N SER A 87 14.38 21.28 3.99
CA SER A 87 13.55 22.26 3.32
C SER A 87 12.66 21.58 2.29
N VAL A 88 11.54 22.21 1.93
CA VAL A 88 10.65 21.69 0.88
C VAL A 88 11.38 21.60 -0.47
N THR A 89 12.36 22.47 -0.71
CA THR A 89 13.17 22.48 -1.94
C THR A 89 14.01 21.22 -2.12
N ASP A 90 14.35 20.52 -1.03
CA ASP A 90 15.13 19.27 -1.10
C ASP A 90 14.33 18.11 -1.73
N TYR A 91 13.00 18.26 -1.86
CA TYR A 91 12.09 17.20 -2.31
C TYR A 91 11.37 17.52 -3.62
N VAL A 92 11.79 18.55 -4.35
CA VAL A 92 11.18 18.93 -5.65
C VAL A 92 11.19 17.77 -6.65
N ASP A 93 12.29 17.01 -6.65
CA ASP A 93 12.44 15.85 -7.51
C ASP A 93 11.73 14.62 -6.96
N GLY A 94 11.29 14.62 -5.70
CA GLY A 94 10.68 13.49 -5.00
C GLY A 94 11.62 12.83 -3.98
N VAL A 95 11.03 12.03 -3.11
CA VAL A 95 11.71 11.33 -2.00
C VAL A 95 12.18 9.97 -2.51
N THR A 96 13.44 9.61 -2.25
CA THR A 96 14.00 8.32 -2.67
C THR A 96 14.21 7.41 -1.47
N TYR A 97 13.59 6.23 -1.50
CA TYR A 97 13.75 5.17 -0.50
C TYR A 97 14.53 4.01 -1.10
N PHE A 98 15.49 3.46 -0.36
CA PHE A 98 16.18 2.24 -0.74
C PHE A 98 15.64 1.04 0.03
N ILE A 99 15.16 0.03 -0.68
CA ILE A 99 14.73 -1.25 -0.11
C ILE A 99 15.85 -2.27 -0.30
N ASN A 100 16.23 -2.94 0.77
CA ASN A 100 17.25 -3.99 0.77
C ASN A 100 16.69 -5.25 1.48
N THR A 101 17.28 -6.42 1.18
CA THR A 101 16.80 -7.70 1.72
C THR A 101 17.35 -8.06 3.11
N GLN A 102 18.48 -7.47 3.50
CA GLN A 102 19.14 -7.65 4.79
C GLN A 102 18.64 -6.64 5.82
N ASN A 103 18.33 -5.41 5.40
CA ASN A 103 17.80 -4.38 6.29
C ASN A 103 16.28 -4.49 6.41
N GLU A 104 15.83 -5.21 7.43
CA GLU A 104 14.41 -5.30 7.74
C GLU A 104 13.75 -3.94 8.06
N ARG A 105 14.48 -2.90 8.44
CA ARG A 105 13.85 -1.61 8.77
C ARG A 105 13.56 -0.75 7.55
N SER A 106 14.10 -1.09 6.37
CA SER A 106 13.98 -0.25 5.17
C SER A 106 12.55 -0.04 4.67
N LEU A 107 11.62 -0.94 5.02
CA LEU A 107 10.20 -0.82 4.66
C LEU A 107 9.39 0.03 5.65
N GLY A 108 9.90 0.29 6.86
CA GLY A 108 9.18 1.01 7.91
C GLY A 108 8.80 2.43 7.50
N PRO A 109 9.78 3.31 7.21
CA PRO A 109 9.49 4.69 6.80
C PRO A 109 8.58 4.79 5.57
N LEU A 110 8.74 3.85 4.63
CA LEU A 110 7.89 3.76 3.46
C LEU A 110 6.45 3.37 3.83
N LEU A 111 6.26 2.38 4.70
CA LEU A 111 4.95 2.01 5.19
C LEU A 111 4.29 3.15 5.97
N ASP A 112 5.04 3.89 6.78
CA ASP A 112 4.52 5.03 7.54
C ASP A 112 4.07 6.15 6.60
N LEU A 113 4.83 6.43 5.53
CA LEU A 113 4.41 7.35 4.47
C LEU A 113 3.11 6.90 3.79
N PHE A 114 3.02 5.65 3.35
CA PHE A 114 1.81 5.14 2.69
C PHE A 114 0.61 5.09 3.64
N THR A 115 0.83 4.82 4.93
CA THR A 115 -0.20 4.91 5.97
C THR A 115 -0.69 6.35 6.14
N TYR A 116 0.22 7.32 6.15
CA TYR A 116 -0.12 8.73 6.20
C TYR A 116 -0.91 9.19 4.98
N LEU A 117 -0.58 8.69 3.80
CA LEU A 117 -1.34 9.01 2.57
C LEU A 117 -2.71 8.32 2.53
N ALA A 118 -2.86 7.19 3.22
CA ALA A 118 -4.10 6.41 3.26
C ALA A 118 -5.11 6.90 4.31
N LYS A 119 -4.65 7.55 5.38
CA LYS A 119 -5.48 7.93 6.53
C LYS A 119 -6.55 8.96 6.15
N THR A 120 -7.68 8.96 6.83
CA THR A 120 -8.66 10.05 6.75
C THR A 120 -8.23 11.24 7.62
N GLU A 121 -8.94 12.37 7.53
CA GLU A 121 -8.63 13.57 8.34
C GLU A 121 -8.74 13.30 9.85
N GLU A 122 -9.71 12.49 10.26
CA GLU A 122 -9.93 12.08 11.66
C GLU A 122 -8.92 11.05 12.17
N GLU A 123 -8.23 10.36 11.26
CA GLU A 123 -7.32 9.27 11.60
C GLU A 123 -5.88 9.74 11.83
N THR A 124 -5.21 8.96 12.66
CA THR A 124 -3.78 8.98 12.91
C THR A 124 -3.09 7.85 12.17
N ILE A 125 -1.76 7.93 12.02
CA ILE A 125 -0.97 6.86 11.39
C ILE A 125 -0.96 5.55 12.20
N HIS A 126 -1.46 5.57 13.44
CA HIS A 126 -1.52 4.39 14.30
C HIS A 126 -2.84 3.63 14.18
N ASP A 127 -3.84 4.22 13.53
CA ASP A 127 -5.14 3.61 13.37
C ASP A 127 -5.10 2.38 12.47
N LEU A 128 -5.83 1.35 12.88
CA LEU A 128 -5.76 0.02 12.28
C LEU A 128 -6.13 0.06 10.79
N ARG A 129 -7.18 0.79 10.43
CA ARG A 129 -7.66 0.91 9.05
C ARG A 129 -6.63 1.62 8.18
N ALA A 130 -6.14 2.78 8.60
CA ALA A 130 -5.08 3.52 7.91
C ALA A 130 -3.84 2.66 7.66
N ARG A 131 -3.39 1.89 8.66
CA ARG A 131 -2.23 1.00 8.52
C ARG A 131 -2.50 -0.16 7.55
N LEU A 132 -3.67 -0.79 7.60
CA LEU A 132 -4.03 -1.89 6.70
C LEU A 132 -4.15 -1.40 5.25
N GLU A 133 -4.74 -0.23 5.03
CA GLU A 133 -4.82 0.41 3.72
C GLU A 133 -3.43 0.82 3.21
N GLY A 134 -2.60 1.42 4.07
CA GLY A 134 -1.20 1.74 3.74
C GLY A 134 -0.39 0.50 3.30
N ILE A 135 -0.62 -0.65 3.93
CA ILE A 135 -0.05 -1.93 3.50
C ILE A 135 -0.54 -2.33 2.10
N GLN A 136 -1.84 -2.18 1.79
CA GLN A 136 -2.38 -2.50 0.46
C GLN A 136 -1.77 -1.58 -0.60
N MET A 137 -1.81 -0.26 -0.38
CA MET A 137 -1.28 0.72 -1.31
C MET A 137 0.20 0.48 -1.60
N LEU A 138 1.02 0.27 -0.55
CA LEU A 138 2.43 -0.03 -0.73
C LEU A 138 2.64 -1.36 -1.47
N ARG A 139 1.89 -2.41 -1.11
CA ARG A 139 1.99 -3.70 -1.80
C ARG A 139 1.67 -3.57 -3.29
N ASN A 140 0.58 -2.88 -3.63
CA ASN A 140 0.16 -2.66 -5.01
C ASN A 140 1.22 -1.86 -5.78
N ALA A 141 1.84 -0.84 -5.15
CA ALA A 141 2.93 -0.09 -5.77
C ALA A 141 4.17 -0.95 -6.03
N LEU A 142 4.56 -1.82 -5.09
CA LEU A 142 5.69 -2.75 -5.26
C LEU A 142 5.40 -3.83 -6.30
N GLU A 143 4.19 -4.37 -6.33
CA GLU A 143 3.75 -5.37 -7.32
C GLU A 143 3.68 -4.75 -8.72
N SER A 144 3.15 -3.53 -8.85
CA SER A 144 3.18 -2.77 -10.10
C SER A 144 4.62 -2.58 -10.59
N LYS A 145 5.52 -2.11 -9.72
CA LYS A 145 6.94 -1.97 -10.09
C LYS A 145 7.57 -3.31 -10.47
N LEU A 146 7.26 -4.39 -9.77
CA LEU A 146 7.75 -5.72 -10.11
C LEU A 146 7.30 -6.14 -11.51
N ASN A 147 6.04 -5.86 -11.88
CA ASN A 147 5.48 -6.16 -13.19
C ASN A 147 6.07 -5.30 -14.32
N THR A 148 6.62 -4.12 -14.00
CA THR A 148 7.35 -3.29 -14.99
C THR A 148 8.75 -3.81 -15.32
N ILE A 149 9.30 -4.75 -14.54
CA ILE A 149 10.60 -5.35 -14.85
C ILE A 149 10.38 -6.46 -15.89
N ILE A 150 10.27 -6.03 -17.15
CA ILE A 150 10.02 -6.91 -18.30
C ILE A 150 11.24 -7.82 -18.53
N GLU A 151 10.98 -9.05 -18.94
CA GLU A 151 12.03 -9.92 -19.49
C GLU A 151 12.57 -9.32 -20.79
N PRO A 152 13.85 -9.53 -21.11
CA PRO A 152 14.41 -9.00 -22.36
C PRO A 152 13.55 -9.47 -23.54
N PRO A 153 13.22 -8.57 -24.50
CA PRO A 153 12.48 -8.98 -25.68
C PRO A 153 13.25 -10.06 -26.43
N ALA A 154 12.52 -10.93 -27.16
CA ALA A 154 13.14 -11.88 -28.06
C ALA A 154 14.12 -11.14 -28.97
N THR A 155 15.36 -11.60 -29.05
CA THR A 155 16.41 -10.94 -29.81
C THR A 155 16.04 -10.90 -31.29
N ASP A 156 15.69 -9.73 -31.80
CA ASP A 156 15.80 -9.44 -33.22
C ASP A 156 17.29 -9.54 -33.55
N GLY A 157 17.68 -10.56 -34.32
CA GLY A 157 19.08 -10.93 -34.65
C GLY A 157 19.88 -9.88 -35.43
N SER A 158 19.54 -8.60 -35.28
CA SER A 158 20.16 -7.42 -35.87
C SER A 158 21.54 -7.09 -35.28
N TYR A 159 21.86 -7.52 -34.05
CA TYR A 159 23.16 -7.26 -33.42
C TYR A 159 23.65 -8.44 -32.57
N ALA A 160 24.98 -8.66 -32.58
CA ALA A 160 25.63 -9.59 -31.66
C ALA A 160 25.67 -9.00 -30.25
N ILE A 161 25.05 -9.69 -29.28
CA ILE A 161 25.03 -9.28 -27.88
C ILE A 161 26.28 -9.82 -27.19
N ASP A 162 27.01 -8.94 -26.49
CA ASP A 162 28.14 -9.33 -25.66
C ASP A 162 27.68 -10.25 -24.50
N PRO A 163 28.23 -11.47 -24.35
CA PRO A 163 27.79 -12.43 -23.34
C PRO A 163 27.94 -11.92 -21.90
N TYR A 164 28.99 -11.12 -21.63
CA TYR A 164 29.26 -10.61 -20.29
C TYR A 164 28.28 -9.49 -19.90
N ARG A 165 27.97 -8.59 -20.83
CA ARG A 165 26.93 -7.56 -20.62
C ARG A 165 25.55 -8.17 -20.42
N LEU A 166 25.23 -9.23 -21.17
CA LEU A 166 23.99 -9.99 -20.99
C LEU A 166 23.92 -10.60 -19.59
N HIS A 167 25.01 -11.24 -19.14
CA HIS A 167 25.11 -11.78 -17.79
C HIS A 167 24.90 -10.70 -16.72
N CYS A 168 25.56 -9.54 -16.85
CA CYS A 168 25.42 -8.45 -15.89
C CYS A 168 23.97 -7.93 -15.81
N ALA A 169 23.32 -7.74 -16.96
CA ALA A 169 21.92 -7.32 -17.02
C ALA A 169 20.97 -8.37 -16.42
N ASP A 170 21.22 -9.66 -16.64
CA ASP A 170 20.44 -10.75 -16.08
C ASP A 170 20.55 -10.81 -14.55
N VAL A 171 21.78 -10.78 -14.01
CA VAL A 171 22.03 -10.78 -12.56
C VAL A 171 21.39 -9.56 -11.89
N TYR A 172 21.59 -8.36 -12.45
CA TYR A 172 20.98 -7.13 -11.94
C TYR A 172 19.44 -7.20 -11.96
N SER A 173 18.83 -7.57 -13.10
CA SER A 173 17.37 -7.64 -13.20
C SER A 173 16.77 -8.72 -12.28
N LYS A 174 17.45 -9.87 -12.13
CA LYS A 174 17.07 -10.93 -11.17
C LYS A 174 17.13 -10.43 -9.73
N SER A 175 18.18 -9.72 -9.33
CA SER A 175 18.32 -9.22 -7.98
C SER A 175 17.25 -8.17 -7.64
N GLN A 176 16.98 -7.22 -8.54
CA GLN A 176 15.89 -6.24 -8.37
C GLN A 176 14.52 -6.92 -8.19
N ARG A 177 14.19 -7.92 -9.01
CA ARG A 177 12.96 -8.73 -8.87
C ARG A 177 12.92 -9.46 -7.53
N GLN A 178 14.03 -10.03 -7.09
CA GLN A 178 14.11 -10.77 -5.83
C GLN A 178 13.88 -9.85 -4.62
N ILE A 179 14.47 -8.65 -4.62
CA ILE A 179 14.30 -7.65 -3.56
C ILE A 179 12.82 -7.25 -3.45
N LEU A 180 12.18 -6.92 -4.58
CA LEU A 180 10.75 -6.55 -4.61
C LEU A 180 9.85 -7.71 -4.16
N LYS A 181 10.08 -8.94 -4.64
CA LYS A 181 9.32 -10.14 -4.22
C LYS A 181 9.43 -10.40 -2.72
N LYS A 182 10.62 -10.24 -2.15
CA LYS A 182 10.85 -10.38 -0.70
C LYS A 182 10.10 -9.30 0.09
N ALA A 183 10.12 -8.04 -0.38
CA ALA A 183 9.38 -6.95 0.23
C ALA A 183 7.85 -7.18 0.22
N VAL A 184 7.28 -7.56 -0.93
CA VAL A 184 5.86 -7.93 -1.06
C VAL A 184 5.48 -9.07 -0.13
N THR A 185 6.29 -10.13 -0.08
CA THR A 185 6.06 -11.28 0.81
C THR A 185 6.03 -10.86 2.27
N ARG A 186 6.90 -9.93 2.66
CA ARG A 186 6.97 -9.41 4.02
C ARG A 186 5.74 -8.58 4.39
N LEU A 187 5.28 -7.71 3.50
CA LEU A 187 4.03 -6.96 3.70
C LEU A 187 2.82 -7.90 3.83
N ARG A 188 2.73 -8.96 3.02
CA ARG A 188 1.68 -9.98 3.15
C ARG A 188 1.70 -10.70 4.51
N ARG A 189 2.90 -10.98 5.05
CA ARG A 189 3.05 -11.57 6.39
C ARG A 189 2.60 -10.59 7.46
N LEU A 190 3.04 -9.33 7.38
CA LEU A 190 2.64 -8.27 8.31
C LEU A 190 1.11 -8.09 8.33
N GLU A 191 0.49 -7.99 7.15
CA GLU A 191 -0.96 -7.92 6.99
C GLU A 191 -1.65 -9.10 7.69
N LYS A 192 -1.23 -10.33 7.40
CA LYS A 192 -1.82 -11.54 7.97
C LYS A 192 -1.72 -11.54 9.50
N THR A 193 -0.59 -11.12 10.05
CA THR A 193 -0.40 -10.98 11.51
C THR A 193 -1.39 -9.96 12.08
N MET A 194 -1.44 -8.75 11.51
CA MET A 194 -2.34 -7.69 11.98
C MET A 194 -3.82 -8.09 11.91
N LEU A 195 -4.26 -8.75 10.83
CA LEU A 195 -5.62 -9.26 10.70
C LEU A 195 -5.93 -10.35 11.74
N SER A 196 -4.95 -11.19 12.06
CA SER A 196 -5.13 -12.27 13.03
C SER A 196 -5.26 -11.78 14.47
N GLU A 197 -4.51 -10.74 14.83
CA GLU A 197 -4.54 -10.10 16.15
C GLU A 197 -5.80 -9.26 16.34
N ASN A 198 -6.31 -8.65 15.26
CA ASN A 198 -7.44 -7.71 15.32
C ASN A 198 -8.78 -8.30 14.83
N LYS A 199 -8.94 -9.63 14.76
CA LYS A 199 -10.17 -10.28 14.23
C LYS A 199 -11.48 -9.76 14.84
N HIS A 200 -11.46 -9.32 16.10
CA HIS A 200 -12.62 -8.81 16.83
C HIS A 200 -13.03 -7.39 16.42
N ARG A 201 -12.14 -6.65 15.75
CA ARG A 201 -12.38 -5.31 15.20
C ARG A 201 -12.74 -5.33 13.71
N LEU A 202 -12.74 -6.50 13.08
CA LEU A 202 -12.93 -6.62 11.63
C LEU A 202 -14.28 -7.24 11.32
N LEU A 203 -15.01 -6.65 10.38
CA LEU A 203 -16.28 -7.16 9.87
C LEU A 203 -16.19 -7.40 8.36
N THR A 204 -16.33 -8.66 7.98
CA THR A 204 -16.31 -9.11 6.58
C THR A 204 -17.70 -9.51 6.14
N MET A 205 -17.92 -9.59 4.82
CA MET A 205 -19.21 -10.01 4.28
C MET A 205 -19.61 -11.42 4.77
N ASN A 206 -18.66 -12.34 4.86
CA ASN A 206 -18.89 -13.68 5.43
C ASN A 206 -19.41 -13.65 6.88
N LYS A 207 -18.94 -12.70 7.69
CA LYS A 207 -19.43 -12.51 9.06
C LYS A 207 -20.82 -11.87 9.09
N ILE A 208 -21.13 -10.99 8.14
CA ILE A 208 -22.47 -10.41 7.98
C ILE A 208 -23.45 -11.53 7.64
N ILE A 209 -23.25 -12.25 6.53
CA ILE A 209 -24.11 -13.34 6.06
C ILE A 209 -24.38 -14.37 7.18
N LYS A 210 -23.35 -14.74 7.95
CA LYS A 210 -23.49 -15.71 9.05
C LYS A 210 -24.29 -15.21 10.26
N ASN A 211 -24.21 -13.93 10.61
CA ASN A 211 -24.79 -13.38 11.85
C ASN A 211 -26.02 -12.50 11.58
N ASP A 212 -26.39 -12.33 10.32
CA ASP A 212 -27.49 -11.51 9.84
C ASP A 212 -28.13 -12.14 8.58
N PRO A 213 -28.69 -13.36 8.70
CA PRO A 213 -29.28 -14.07 7.56
C PRO A 213 -30.45 -13.28 6.95
N ALA A 214 -31.18 -12.52 7.77
CA ALA A 214 -32.29 -11.67 7.32
C ALA A 214 -31.87 -10.69 6.22
N PHE A 215 -30.63 -10.20 6.22
CA PHE A 215 -30.12 -9.32 5.17
C PHE A 215 -30.20 -9.98 3.79
N VAL A 216 -29.65 -11.20 3.63
CA VAL A 216 -29.62 -11.89 2.33
C VAL A 216 -30.97 -12.52 1.99
N GLU A 217 -31.65 -13.08 2.98
CA GLU A 217 -32.87 -13.88 2.76
C GLU A 217 -34.12 -13.01 2.55
N THR A 218 -34.15 -11.79 3.11
CA THR A 218 -35.37 -10.98 3.12
C THR A 218 -35.14 -9.52 2.73
N GLU A 219 -34.15 -8.84 3.31
CA GLU A 219 -34.01 -7.39 3.15
C GLU A 219 -33.49 -7.02 1.77
N LEU A 220 -32.46 -7.69 1.28
CA LEU A 220 -31.87 -7.47 -0.03
C LEU A 220 -32.84 -7.83 -1.16
N PRO A 221 -33.51 -9.01 -1.18
CA PRO A 221 -34.49 -9.32 -2.23
C PRO A 221 -35.66 -8.35 -2.27
N SER A 222 -36.18 -7.95 -1.11
CA SER A 222 -37.29 -6.99 -1.04
C SER A 222 -36.95 -5.58 -1.54
N LEU A 223 -35.65 -5.28 -1.74
CA LEU A 223 -35.21 -4.04 -2.39
C LEU A 223 -35.33 -4.12 -3.92
N PHE A 224 -35.36 -5.32 -4.51
CA PHE A 224 -35.34 -5.53 -5.96
C PHE A 224 -36.58 -6.26 -6.49
N SER A 225 -37.59 -6.56 -5.67
CA SER A 225 -38.77 -7.39 -6.00
C SER A 225 -39.79 -6.78 -6.99
N ASN A 226 -39.37 -5.99 -7.99
CA ASN A 226 -40.26 -5.52 -9.05
C ASN A 226 -40.20 -6.48 -10.26
N GLU A 227 -41.33 -6.60 -10.96
CA GLU A 227 -41.75 -7.70 -11.88
C GLU A 227 -40.86 -8.01 -13.11
N ASP A 228 -39.71 -7.36 -13.29
CA ASP A 228 -38.74 -7.64 -14.35
C ASP A 228 -37.49 -8.29 -13.75
N ASP A 229 -37.57 -9.60 -13.50
CA ASP A 229 -36.51 -10.45 -12.90
C ASP A 229 -35.26 -10.56 -13.82
N GLU A 230 -34.45 -9.51 -13.84
CA GLU A 230 -33.01 -9.65 -14.09
C GLU A 230 -32.34 -10.05 -12.76
N GLU A 231 -31.69 -11.22 -12.73
CA GLU A 231 -30.91 -11.66 -11.57
C GLU A 231 -29.81 -10.62 -11.28
N VAL A 232 -29.96 -9.85 -10.19
CA VAL A 232 -28.97 -8.85 -9.79
C VAL A 232 -27.75 -9.59 -9.24
N VAL A 233 -26.73 -9.72 -10.09
CA VAL A 233 -25.43 -10.29 -9.70
C VAL A 233 -24.59 -9.19 -9.05
N PHE A 234 -24.16 -9.43 -7.82
CA PHE A 234 -23.21 -8.54 -7.13
C PHE A 234 -21.79 -9.05 -7.33
N GLU A 235 -20.98 -8.30 -8.07
CA GLU A 235 -19.59 -8.68 -8.37
C GLU A 235 -18.62 -8.31 -7.25
N SER A 236 -18.98 -7.34 -6.40
CA SER A 236 -18.10 -6.81 -5.36
C SER A 236 -18.67 -6.93 -3.96
N THR A 237 -17.80 -7.33 -3.02
CA THR A 237 -18.08 -7.25 -1.59
C THR A 237 -18.23 -5.81 -1.10
N TYR A 238 -17.69 -4.84 -1.85
CA TYR A 238 -17.85 -3.41 -1.59
C TYR A 238 -19.32 -2.98 -1.73
N ASP A 239 -19.94 -3.31 -2.87
CA ASP A 239 -21.34 -2.95 -3.17
C ASP A 239 -22.30 -3.57 -2.16
N LEU A 240 -22.07 -4.85 -1.85
CA LEU A 240 -22.83 -5.59 -0.85
C LEU A 240 -22.75 -4.95 0.54
N LEU A 241 -21.59 -4.40 0.91
CA LEU A 241 -21.38 -3.75 2.19
C LEU A 241 -22.10 -2.40 2.26
N ILE A 242 -22.09 -1.62 1.17
CA ILE A 242 -22.87 -0.38 1.04
C ILE A 242 -24.36 -0.67 1.20
N LEU A 243 -24.87 -1.67 0.47
CA LEU A 243 -26.28 -2.08 0.54
C LEU A 243 -26.66 -2.57 1.94
N TRP A 244 -25.77 -3.28 2.63
CA TRP A 244 -25.97 -3.68 4.01
C TRP A 244 -26.13 -2.46 4.93
N ILE A 245 -25.20 -1.50 4.90
CA ILE A 245 -25.30 -0.28 5.71
C ILE A 245 -26.60 0.48 5.41
N LEU A 246 -26.90 0.69 4.13
CA LEU A 246 -28.10 1.40 3.68
C LEU A 246 -29.39 0.75 4.20
N LEU A 247 -29.54 -0.56 4.02
CA LEU A 247 -30.74 -1.30 4.44
C LEU A 247 -30.88 -1.31 5.96
N LYS A 248 -29.78 -1.53 6.69
CA LYS A 248 -29.81 -1.57 8.16
C LYS A 248 -30.11 -0.22 8.78
N MET A 249 -29.63 0.87 8.18
CA MET A 249 -29.99 2.22 8.60
C MET A 249 -31.47 2.51 8.34
N ARG A 250 -31.97 2.19 7.13
CA ARG A 250 -33.36 2.43 6.74
C ARG A 250 -34.36 1.63 7.60
N ARG A 251 -34.08 0.36 7.85
CA ARG A 251 -34.97 -0.55 8.60
C ARG A 251 -34.73 -0.54 10.10
N ARG A 252 -33.66 0.11 10.56
CA ARG A 252 -33.19 0.10 11.95
C ARG A 252 -32.99 -1.32 12.49
N SER A 253 -32.53 -2.24 11.63
CA SER A 253 -32.46 -3.69 11.86
C SER A 253 -31.03 -4.21 12.07
N PHE A 254 -30.12 -3.37 12.57
CA PHE A 254 -28.76 -3.81 12.89
C PHE A 254 -28.77 -4.97 13.90
N PRO A 255 -28.00 -6.05 13.64
CA PRO A 255 -27.79 -7.08 14.64
C PRO A 255 -27.06 -6.49 15.86
N THR A 256 -27.48 -6.88 17.07
CA THR A 256 -26.88 -6.41 18.34
C THR A 256 -25.36 -6.60 18.39
N LYS A 257 -24.86 -7.69 17.79
CA LYS A 257 -23.42 -7.97 17.67
C LYS A 257 -22.64 -6.89 16.90
N TYR A 258 -23.31 -6.16 16.02
CA TYR A 258 -22.73 -5.13 15.16
C TYR A 258 -23.27 -3.73 15.47
N ASP A 259 -23.79 -3.50 16.69
CA ASP A 259 -24.22 -2.18 17.15
C ASP A 259 -23.11 -1.13 17.08
N TRP A 260 -21.84 -1.54 17.17
CA TRP A 260 -20.70 -0.65 16.99
C TRP A 260 -20.66 0.00 15.60
N VAL A 261 -21.14 -0.70 14.55
CA VAL A 261 -21.22 -0.13 13.19
C VAL A 261 -22.25 0.99 13.16
N LYS A 262 -23.42 0.77 13.77
CA LYS A 262 -24.47 1.78 13.91
C LYS A 262 -23.97 3.01 14.67
N GLN A 263 -23.21 2.81 15.75
CA GLN A 263 -22.62 3.90 16.52
C GLN A 263 -21.57 4.67 15.71
N GLN A 264 -20.70 3.98 14.97
CA GLN A 264 -19.71 4.64 14.10
C GLN A 264 -20.37 5.40 12.96
N TYR A 265 -21.42 4.84 12.35
CA TYR A 265 -22.18 5.54 11.32
C TYR A 265 -22.86 6.80 11.86
N ALA A 266 -23.47 6.72 13.06
CA ALA A 266 -24.12 7.87 13.67
C ALA A 266 -23.14 9.00 14.06
N ASN A 267 -21.88 8.66 14.34
CA ASN A 267 -20.82 9.61 14.66
C ASN A 267 -20.06 10.11 13.42
N PHE A 268 -20.36 9.57 12.23
CA PHE A 268 -19.68 9.94 11.00
C PHE A 268 -20.25 11.26 10.47
N GLU A 269 -19.37 12.23 10.21
CA GLU A 269 -19.78 13.51 9.64
C GLU A 269 -20.01 13.36 8.13
N ASN A 270 -21.26 13.55 7.71
CA ASN A 270 -21.63 13.43 6.31
C ASN A 270 -21.24 14.68 5.52
N SER A 271 -20.69 14.46 4.33
CA SER A 271 -20.42 15.52 3.35
C SER A 271 -21.74 16.19 2.92
N ALA A 272 -21.70 17.51 2.72
CA ALA A 272 -22.81 18.23 2.10
C ALA A 272 -22.91 17.97 0.58
N HIS A 273 -21.84 17.44 -0.03
CA HIS A 273 -21.72 17.23 -1.47
C HIS A 273 -21.77 15.74 -1.83
N VAL A 274 -22.71 15.38 -2.70
CA VAL A 274 -22.87 14.03 -3.24
C VAL A 274 -21.81 13.73 -4.30
N SER A 275 -21.04 12.67 -4.09
CA SER A 275 -19.98 12.26 -5.02
C SER A 275 -20.53 11.72 -6.35
N ASP A 276 -19.73 11.78 -7.42
CA ASP A 276 -20.12 11.21 -8.72
C ASP A 276 -20.18 9.68 -8.69
N ASP A 277 -19.38 9.05 -7.83
CA ASP A 277 -19.43 7.60 -7.57
C ASP A 277 -20.79 7.21 -6.99
N SER A 278 -21.33 8.01 -6.06
CA SER A 278 -22.66 7.80 -5.48
C SER A 278 -23.79 7.91 -6.50
N LYS A 279 -23.68 8.84 -7.45
CA LYS A 279 -24.65 8.96 -8.56
C LYS A 279 -24.60 7.74 -9.48
N THR A 280 -23.39 7.27 -9.78
CA THR A 280 -23.17 6.09 -10.61
C THR A 280 -23.73 4.84 -9.95
N PHE A 281 -23.41 4.62 -8.67
CA PHE A 281 -23.95 3.53 -7.86
C PHE A 281 -25.47 3.57 -7.76
N HIS A 282 -26.03 4.77 -7.49
CA HIS A 282 -27.48 4.95 -7.42
C HIS A 282 -28.16 4.65 -8.76
N THR A 283 -27.60 5.12 -9.87
CA THR A 283 -28.14 4.82 -11.21
C THR A 283 -28.08 3.33 -11.52
N GLN A 284 -26.98 2.66 -11.15
CA GLN A 284 -26.77 1.23 -11.38
C GLN A 284 -27.77 0.35 -10.63
N TYR A 285 -28.01 0.60 -9.34
CA TYR A 285 -28.84 -0.27 -8.49
C TYR A 285 -30.27 0.24 -8.30
N PHE A 286 -30.51 1.55 -8.41
CA PHE A 286 -31.80 2.20 -8.12
C PHE A 286 -32.35 3.03 -9.27
N GLY A 287 -31.69 3.13 -10.42
CA GLY A 287 -32.15 3.96 -11.54
C GLY A 287 -33.54 3.62 -12.07
N LYS A 288 -34.00 2.38 -11.87
CA LYS A 288 -35.35 1.90 -12.23
C LYS A 288 -36.37 2.00 -11.07
N GLN A 289 -35.93 2.29 -9.84
CA GLN A 289 -36.76 2.28 -8.64
C GLN A 289 -36.50 3.51 -7.76
N ASP A 290 -37.47 4.41 -7.67
CA ASP A 290 -37.34 5.72 -6.99
C ASP A 290 -37.47 5.64 -5.45
N ASN A 291 -37.17 4.48 -4.86
CA ASN A 291 -37.46 4.19 -3.45
C ASN A 291 -36.29 4.46 -2.51
N VAL A 292 -35.15 4.93 -3.01
CA VAL A 292 -33.93 5.19 -2.23
C VAL A 292 -33.41 6.58 -2.58
N ASP A 293 -33.34 7.45 -1.57
CA ASP A 293 -32.74 8.79 -1.71
C ASP A 293 -31.23 8.69 -1.95
N LEU A 294 -30.77 9.39 -2.99
CA LEU A 294 -29.37 9.49 -3.38
C LEU A 294 -28.47 9.96 -2.22
N LYS A 295 -28.98 10.82 -1.33
CA LYS A 295 -28.22 11.29 -0.17
C LYS A 295 -27.86 10.15 0.78
N HIS A 296 -28.79 9.24 1.06
CA HIS A 296 -28.51 8.09 1.94
C HIS A 296 -27.53 7.10 1.31
N VAL A 297 -27.54 6.98 -0.02
CA VAL A 297 -26.54 6.18 -0.75
C VAL A 297 -25.16 6.81 -0.60
N ASP A 298 -25.06 8.13 -0.78
CA ASP A 298 -23.80 8.85 -0.61
C ASP A 298 -23.25 8.72 0.82
N ASP A 299 -24.08 8.93 1.83
CA ASP A 299 -23.69 8.77 3.24
C ASP A 299 -23.17 7.34 3.53
N ALA A 300 -23.82 6.31 2.96
CA ALA A 300 -23.38 4.93 3.10
C ALA A 300 -22.04 4.65 2.41
N ILE A 301 -21.85 5.18 1.19
CA ILE A 301 -20.59 5.05 0.43
C ILE A 301 -19.46 5.73 1.19
N GLN A 302 -19.62 6.99 1.59
CA GLN A 302 -18.60 7.74 2.32
C GLN A 302 -18.24 7.06 3.63
N PHE A 303 -19.23 6.55 4.36
CA PHE A 303 -18.98 5.76 5.56
C PHE A 303 -18.14 4.51 5.28
N VAL A 304 -18.50 3.73 4.25
CA VAL A 304 -17.76 2.52 3.88
C VAL A 304 -16.33 2.86 3.47
N VAL A 305 -16.13 3.87 2.62
CA VAL A 305 -14.79 4.32 2.19
C VAL A 305 -13.95 4.75 3.40
N ALA A 306 -14.51 5.53 4.32
CA ALA A 306 -13.77 6.05 5.46
C ALA A 306 -13.46 4.99 6.54
N ASN A 307 -14.24 3.90 6.63
CA ASN A 307 -14.15 2.91 7.71
C ASN A 307 -13.80 1.49 7.22
N SER A 308 -13.46 1.32 5.95
CA SER A 308 -13.03 0.04 5.40
C SER A 308 -11.67 0.13 4.73
N PHE A 309 -11.12 -1.04 4.40
CA PHE A 309 -10.02 -1.20 3.48
C PHE A 309 -10.34 -2.39 2.57
N THR A 310 -9.80 -2.36 1.34
CA THR A 310 -10.08 -3.39 0.35
C THR A 310 -8.86 -4.27 0.14
N ARG A 311 -9.01 -5.56 0.47
CA ARG A 311 -7.96 -6.55 0.27
C ARG A 311 -8.07 -7.15 -1.12
N ALA A 312 -7.11 -6.83 -1.99
CA ALA A 312 -6.99 -7.45 -3.29
C ALA A 312 -6.33 -8.84 -3.17
N PHE A 313 -7.05 -9.88 -3.58
CA PHE A 313 -6.51 -11.20 -3.89
C PHE A 313 -6.32 -11.37 -5.39
N SER A 314 -5.58 -12.39 -5.80
CA SER A 314 -5.37 -12.72 -7.22
C SER A 314 -6.65 -13.03 -7.99
N THR A 315 -7.76 -13.32 -7.31
CA THR A 315 -9.03 -13.77 -7.91
C THR A 315 -10.27 -12.98 -7.46
N SER A 316 -10.16 -12.15 -6.41
CA SER A 316 -11.29 -11.39 -5.87
C SER A 316 -10.82 -10.26 -4.95
N ALA A 317 -11.68 -9.29 -4.69
CA ALA A 317 -11.45 -8.24 -3.70
C ALA A 317 -12.42 -8.41 -2.51
N GLU A 318 -11.89 -8.37 -1.29
CA GLU A 318 -12.69 -8.41 -0.06
C GLU A 318 -12.59 -7.05 0.66
N THR A 319 -13.72 -6.35 0.75
CA THR A 319 -13.85 -5.12 1.53
C THR A 319 -14.17 -5.46 2.98
N ILE A 320 -13.42 -4.89 3.91
CA ILE A 320 -13.52 -5.21 5.34
C ILE A 320 -13.73 -3.94 6.15
N LEU A 321 -14.84 -3.86 6.88
CA LEU A 321 -15.07 -2.77 7.84
C LEU A 321 -14.17 -2.95 9.07
N VAL A 322 -13.61 -1.83 9.52
CA VAL A 322 -12.70 -1.77 10.65
C VAL A 322 -13.34 -0.94 11.75
N ARG A 323 -13.47 -1.54 12.92
CA ARG A 323 -13.88 -0.86 14.13
C ARG A 323 -12.74 0.06 14.60
N LYS A 324 -12.93 1.38 14.45
CA LYS A 324 -12.20 2.43 15.17
C LYS A 324 -12.05 2.07 16.65
#